data_AF-A0A7V9N956-F1
#
_entry.id   AF-A0A7V9N956-F1
#
_cell.length_a   1.000
_cell.length_b   1.000
_cell.length_c   1.000
_cell.angle_alpha   90.00
_cell.angle_beta   90.00
_cell.angle_gamma   90.00
#
_symmetry.space_group_name_H-M   'P 1'
#
loop_
_entity.id
_entity.type
_entity.pdbx_description
1 polymer ?
#
loop_
_entity_poly.entity_id
_entity_poly.type
_entity_poly.pdbx_seq_one_letter_code
_entity_poly.pdbx_strand_id
1 'polypeptide(L)'
;MRMGPEGIACRGATVAGDWLVVAITSRYELNHELWGFNGQGWWLLAQRSAPQAIWPCPLGGAGNRDLIVFRHASTDYDLYRLKWRDKTLSTYASAGAWTSSLLDGGDPTRDKAWRAVGATFAQPANRGKSDSVDSVTIALEYSLDDGLTWVTAASQNTTAAATRTFTVQSAFATIPSARHLQLRVSWTSITDWAPVLTAVWAEYETLDNAPNRRRWELTVDAGDRNVRRDGQLDNQTGRQKIVALWDAWEARATLIFRDVDNDTDPVDYRVRIEEIDESVTKPSDAARWGESRVAITLAEV
;
A
#
# COMPACT_ATOMS: atom_id res chain seq x y z
N MET A 1 -39.64 -16.01 0.47
CA MET A 1 -38.79 -15.61 -0.68
C MET A 1 -37.35 -15.70 -0.19
N ARG A 2 -36.44 -16.43 -0.85
CA ARG A 2 -35.04 -16.50 -0.41
C ARG A 2 -34.38 -15.13 -0.57
N MET A 3 -33.64 -14.69 0.45
CA MET A 3 -32.95 -13.40 0.45
C MET A 3 -31.47 -13.50 0.04
N GLY A 4 -30.97 -14.72 -0.21
CA GLY A 4 -29.58 -14.94 -0.62
C GLY A 4 -29.20 -16.41 -0.78
N PRO A 5 -27.91 -16.68 -1.02
CA PRO A 5 -27.38 -18.03 -1.20
C PRO A 5 -27.43 -18.82 0.10
N GLU A 6 -28.06 -20.00 0.05
CA GLU A 6 -28.12 -20.94 1.17
C GLU A 6 -27.72 -22.34 0.68
N GLY A 7 -26.44 -22.68 0.90
CA GLY A 7 -25.83 -23.88 0.35
C GLY A 7 -25.23 -24.82 1.39
N ILE A 8 -25.05 -26.07 0.99
CA ILE A 8 -24.28 -27.09 1.74
C ILE A 8 -22.82 -27.15 1.30
N ALA A 9 -22.48 -26.59 0.13
CA ALA A 9 -21.11 -26.48 -0.36
C ALA A 9 -20.93 -25.24 -1.24
N CYS A 10 -19.81 -24.53 -1.08
CA CYS A 10 -19.34 -23.51 -2.01
C CYS A 10 -18.40 -24.16 -3.04
N ARG A 11 -18.65 -23.91 -4.32
CA ARG A 11 -17.89 -24.47 -5.45
C ARG A 11 -16.99 -23.45 -6.14
N GLY A 12 -16.95 -22.23 -5.59
CA GLY A 12 -16.07 -21.15 -6.00
C GLY A 12 -16.78 -19.80 -5.94
N ALA A 13 -15.98 -18.74 -5.88
CA ALA A 13 -16.45 -17.37 -5.89
C ALA A 13 -15.47 -16.48 -6.66
N THR A 14 -15.98 -15.41 -7.27
CA THR A 14 -15.17 -14.40 -7.94
C THR A 14 -15.88 -13.06 -8.00
N VAL A 15 -15.15 -11.99 -8.29
CA VAL A 15 -15.73 -10.69 -8.60
C VAL A 15 -15.66 -10.47 -10.11
N ALA A 16 -16.82 -10.29 -10.75
CA ALA A 16 -16.93 -10.10 -12.19
C ALA A 16 -18.01 -9.06 -12.51
N GLY A 17 -17.72 -8.13 -13.42
CA GLY A 17 -18.69 -7.15 -13.90
C GLY A 17 -19.35 -6.30 -12.80
N ASP A 18 -18.61 -5.95 -11.74
CA ASP A 18 -19.06 -5.24 -10.53
C ASP A 18 -19.91 -6.09 -9.56
N TRP A 19 -19.95 -7.41 -9.73
CA TRP A 19 -20.72 -8.34 -8.88
C TRP A 19 -19.81 -9.33 -8.17
N LEU A 20 -20.10 -9.62 -6.90
CA LEU A 20 -19.59 -10.82 -6.21
C LEU A 20 -20.43 -12.02 -6.64
N VAL A 21 -19.82 -12.97 -7.34
CA VAL A 21 -20.48 -14.17 -7.86
C VAL A 21 -20.04 -15.39 -7.06
N VAL A 22 -20.99 -16.24 -6.66
CA VAL A 22 -20.75 -17.46 -5.88
C VAL A 22 -21.50 -18.63 -6.50
N ALA A 23 -20.81 -19.75 -6.74
CA ALA A 23 -21.42 -21.00 -7.14
C ALA A 23 -21.60 -21.90 -5.91
N ILE A 24 -22.82 -22.40 -5.68
CA ILE A 24 -23.15 -23.24 -4.51
C ILE A 24 -23.91 -24.51 -4.90
N THR A 25 -23.83 -25.53 -4.06
CA THR A 25 -24.84 -26.60 -4.00
C THR A 25 -25.90 -26.18 -3.00
N SER A 26 -27.15 -26.05 -3.45
CA SER A 26 -28.29 -25.60 -2.65
C SER A 26 -28.60 -26.58 -1.50
N ARG A 27 -29.13 -26.05 -0.39
CA ARG A 27 -29.56 -26.86 0.77
C ARG A 27 -30.93 -27.50 0.57
N TYR A 28 -31.79 -26.89 -0.22
CA TYR A 28 -33.21 -27.22 -0.24
C TYR A 28 -33.61 -28.13 -1.41
N GLU A 29 -32.77 -28.19 -2.44
CA GLU A 29 -32.93 -29.01 -3.63
C GLU A 29 -31.53 -29.46 -4.07
N LEU A 30 -31.36 -30.61 -4.71
CA LEU A 30 -30.05 -31.05 -5.26
C LEU A 30 -29.60 -30.19 -6.46
N ASN A 31 -30.00 -28.93 -6.49
CA ASN A 31 -29.70 -27.96 -7.51
C ASN A 31 -28.38 -27.23 -7.21
N HIS A 32 -27.68 -26.92 -8.28
CA HIS A 32 -26.48 -26.11 -8.31
C HIS A 32 -26.88 -24.71 -8.74
N GLU A 33 -26.62 -23.75 -7.87
CA GLU A 33 -27.08 -22.38 -8.01
C GLU A 33 -25.87 -21.46 -8.18
N LEU A 34 -26.01 -20.48 -9.07
CA LEU A 34 -25.08 -19.38 -9.25
C LEU A 34 -25.75 -18.12 -8.73
N TRP A 35 -25.16 -17.49 -7.71
CA TRP A 35 -25.68 -16.28 -7.08
C TRP A 35 -24.76 -15.10 -7.35
N GLY A 36 -25.34 -13.92 -7.46
CA GLY A 36 -24.62 -12.67 -7.65
C GLY A 36 -25.07 -11.59 -6.66
N PHE A 37 -24.13 -10.91 -6.03
CA PHE A 37 -24.36 -9.75 -5.18
C PHE A 37 -23.84 -8.48 -5.86
N ASN A 38 -24.71 -7.49 -6.04
CA ASN A 38 -24.43 -6.25 -6.76
C ASN A 38 -24.31 -5.02 -5.84
N GLY A 39 -24.15 -5.21 -4.53
CA GLY A 39 -24.17 -4.13 -3.54
C GLY A 39 -25.56 -3.80 -2.99
N GLN A 40 -26.64 -4.13 -3.71
CA GLN A 40 -28.02 -3.87 -3.27
C GLN A 40 -28.72 -5.12 -2.74
N GLY A 41 -28.29 -6.31 -3.18
CA GLY A 41 -28.89 -7.57 -2.76
C GLY A 41 -28.34 -8.76 -3.53
N TRP A 42 -28.82 -9.94 -3.15
CA TRP A 42 -28.48 -11.20 -3.80
C TRP A 42 -29.50 -11.56 -4.87
N TRP A 43 -29.00 -12.02 -6.02
CA TRP A 43 -29.80 -12.45 -7.15
C TRP A 43 -29.38 -13.85 -7.59
N LEU A 44 -30.37 -14.68 -7.91
CA LEU A 44 -30.13 -15.99 -8.53
C LEU A 44 -29.86 -15.78 -10.02
N LEU A 45 -28.61 -16.01 -10.45
CA LEU A 45 -28.16 -15.82 -11.82
C LEU A 45 -28.44 -17.05 -12.69
N ALA A 46 -28.28 -18.25 -12.12
CA ALA A 46 -28.58 -19.51 -12.79
C ALA A 46 -28.87 -20.62 -11.78
N GLN A 47 -29.66 -21.60 -12.20
CA GLN A 47 -29.97 -22.81 -11.44
C GLN A 47 -29.98 -24.00 -12.38
N ARG A 48 -29.43 -25.14 -11.94
CA ARG A 48 -29.44 -26.40 -12.71
C ARG A 48 -29.36 -27.62 -11.80
N SER A 49 -29.88 -28.75 -12.26
CA SER A 49 -29.79 -30.03 -11.55
C SER A 49 -28.47 -30.76 -11.81
N ALA A 50 -27.93 -30.69 -13.03
CA ALA A 50 -26.62 -31.21 -13.41
C ALA A 50 -26.20 -30.63 -14.78
N PRO A 51 -24.91 -30.65 -15.15
CA PRO A 51 -23.74 -30.79 -14.26
C PRO A 51 -23.57 -29.56 -13.35
N GLN A 52 -22.84 -29.73 -12.24
CA GLN A 52 -22.67 -28.65 -11.24
C GLN A 52 -21.95 -27.45 -11.83
N ALA A 53 -22.44 -26.23 -11.54
CA ALA A 53 -21.69 -25.01 -11.81
C ALA A 53 -20.51 -24.93 -10.82
N ILE A 54 -19.29 -24.81 -11.35
CA ILE A 54 -18.05 -24.75 -10.56
C ILE A 54 -17.13 -23.66 -11.10
N TRP A 55 -16.23 -23.18 -10.25
CA TRP A 55 -15.14 -22.29 -10.63
C TRP A 55 -15.57 -21.09 -11.49
N PRO A 56 -16.43 -20.20 -10.97
CA PRO A 56 -16.66 -18.92 -11.63
C PRO A 56 -15.33 -18.16 -11.75
N CYS A 57 -14.99 -17.71 -12.96
CA CYS A 57 -13.78 -16.92 -13.22
C CYS A 57 -14.13 -15.62 -13.95
N PRO A 58 -13.50 -14.49 -13.58
CA PRO A 58 -13.75 -13.23 -14.23
C PRO A 58 -13.04 -13.21 -15.58
N LEU A 59 -13.72 -12.69 -16.59
CA LEU A 59 -13.15 -12.52 -17.94
C LEU A 59 -12.55 -11.13 -18.15
N GLY A 60 -12.63 -10.24 -17.16
CA GLY A 60 -12.10 -8.88 -17.25
C GLY A 60 -12.71 -8.05 -18.39
N GLY A 61 -13.89 -8.42 -18.88
CA GLY A 61 -14.50 -7.78 -20.05
C GLY A 61 -13.97 -8.28 -21.39
N ALA A 62 -13.52 -9.55 -21.49
CA ALA A 62 -13.27 -10.18 -22.78
C ALA A 62 -14.54 -10.17 -23.65
N GLY A 63 -14.58 -9.27 -24.63
CA GLY A 63 -15.78 -8.98 -25.41
C GLY A 63 -16.92 -8.45 -24.54
N ASN A 64 -18.11 -9.02 -24.70
CA ASN A 64 -19.33 -8.58 -24.00
C ASN A 64 -19.79 -9.58 -22.92
N ARG A 65 -18.82 -10.23 -22.27
CA ARG A 65 -19.02 -11.22 -21.20
C ARG A 65 -18.11 -10.86 -20.02
N ASP A 66 -18.62 -11.05 -18.82
CA ASP A 66 -17.97 -10.70 -17.57
C ASP A 66 -17.40 -11.91 -16.85
N LEU A 67 -18.03 -13.05 -17.04
CA LEU A 67 -17.85 -14.24 -16.22
C LEU A 67 -17.93 -15.48 -17.10
N ILE A 68 -16.98 -16.40 -16.89
CA ILE A 68 -17.07 -17.79 -17.33
C ILE A 68 -17.36 -18.67 -16.12
N VAL A 69 -18.22 -19.67 -16.29
CA VAL A 69 -18.52 -20.68 -15.27
C VAL A 69 -18.33 -22.06 -15.87
N PHE A 70 -17.48 -22.86 -15.26
CA PHE A 70 -17.22 -24.22 -15.70
C PHE A 70 -18.28 -25.18 -15.19
N ARG A 71 -18.42 -26.30 -15.88
CA ARG A 71 -19.33 -27.38 -15.52
C ARG A 71 -18.51 -28.57 -15.03
N HIS A 72 -18.85 -29.10 -13.86
CA HIS A 72 -18.14 -30.24 -13.29
C HIS A 72 -18.21 -31.45 -14.24
N ALA A 73 -17.05 -32.06 -14.52
CA ALA A 73 -16.90 -33.21 -15.43
C ALA A 73 -17.49 -32.98 -16.84
N SER A 74 -17.37 -31.76 -17.37
CA SER A 74 -17.84 -31.39 -18.71
C SER A 74 -16.83 -30.46 -19.38
N THR A 75 -16.76 -30.50 -20.70
CA THR A 75 -16.00 -29.54 -21.53
C THR A 75 -16.79 -28.27 -21.83
N ASP A 76 -18.07 -28.24 -21.48
CA ASP A 76 -18.93 -27.10 -21.69
C ASP A 76 -18.76 -26.08 -20.56
N TYR A 77 -18.94 -24.81 -20.89
CA TYR A 77 -18.91 -23.71 -19.95
C TYR A 77 -19.98 -22.67 -20.31
N ASP A 78 -20.38 -21.88 -19.32
CA ASP A 78 -21.37 -20.83 -19.48
C ASP A 78 -20.71 -19.46 -19.42
N LEU A 79 -21.12 -18.56 -20.33
CA LEU A 79 -20.62 -17.20 -20.41
C LEU A 79 -21.72 -16.21 -20.02
N TYR A 80 -21.51 -15.49 -18.94
CA TYR A 80 -22.47 -14.52 -18.43
C TYR A 80 -22.05 -13.10 -18.78
N ARG A 81 -23.06 -12.27 -19.06
CA ARG A 81 -22.95 -10.82 -19.11
C ARG A 81 -23.67 -10.29 -17.88
N LEU A 82 -22.91 -9.76 -16.93
CA LEU A 82 -23.42 -9.25 -15.66
C LEU A 82 -23.69 -7.75 -15.77
N LYS A 83 -22.90 -7.04 -16.58
CA LYS A 83 -23.13 -5.64 -16.92
C LYS A 83 -23.60 -5.52 -18.36
N TRP A 84 -24.79 -4.94 -18.52
CA TRP A 84 -25.26 -4.56 -19.85
C TRP A 84 -24.38 -3.43 -20.39
N ARG A 85 -23.72 -3.67 -21.53
CA ARG A 85 -22.86 -2.68 -22.19
C ARG A 85 -23.49 -2.17 -23.49
N ASP A 86 -23.74 -3.07 -24.44
CA ASP A 86 -24.31 -2.74 -25.75
C ASP A 86 -24.90 -4.00 -26.44
N LYS A 87 -25.76 -3.81 -27.46
CA LYS A 87 -26.32 -4.89 -28.30
C LYS A 87 -25.38 -5.33 -29.43
N THR A 88 -24.37 -4.54 -29.78
CA THR A 88 -23.54 -4.66 -31.00
C THR A 88 -22.03 -4.67 -30.74
N LEU A 89 -21.56 -4.11 -29.62
CA LEU A 89 -20.14 -4.18 -29.24
C LEU A 89 -19.83 -5.55 -28.61
N SER A 90 -19.38 -6.49 -29.44
CA SER A 90 -18.86 -7.81 -29.04
C SER A 90 -17.33 -7.90 -29.08
N THR A 91 -16.64 -6.81 -29.42
CA THR A 91 -15.18 -6.77 -29.57
C THR A 91 -14.48 -6.37 -28.27
N TYR A 92 -13.22 -6.75 -28.15
CA TYR A 92 -12.34 -6.22 -27.09
C TYR A 92 -12.30 -4.69 -27.17
N ALA A 93 -12.14 -4.03 -26.02
CA ALA A 93 -11.87 -2.59 -26.02
C ALA A 93 -10.54 -2.37 -26.74
N SER A 94 -10.54 -1.59 -27.82
CA SER A 94 -9.36 -1.33 -28.65
C SER A 94 -8.27 -0.54 -27.92
N ALA A 95 -8.63 0.05 -26.78
CA ALA A 95 -7.74 0.74 -25.87
C ALA A 95 -8.25 0.67 -24.43
N GLY A 96 -7.37 0.92 -23.47
CA GLY A 96 -7.70 1.00 -22.06
C GLY A 96 -6.52 1.49 -21.23
N ALA A 97 -6.77 1.69 -19.94
CA ALA A 97 -5.73 2.03 -18.99
C ALA A 97 -6.03 1.42 -17.62
N TRP A 98 -4.96 1.06 -16.91
CA TRP A 98 -4.96 0.78 -15.49
C TRP A 98 -4.23 1.90 -14.76
N THR A 99 -4.76 2.33 -13.62
CA THR A 99 -4.17 3.39 -12.80
C THR A 99 -3.96 2.87 -11.38
N SER A 100 -2.78 3.10 -10.81
CA SER A 100 -2.47 2.72 -9.43
C SER A 100 -3.18 3.61 -8.42
N SER A 101 -3.21 3.18 -7.15
CA SER A 101 -3.36 4.11 -6.03
C SER A 101 -2.15 5.05 -5.95
N LEU A 102 -2.23 6.04 -5.06
CA LEU A 102 -1.06 6.84 -4.71
C LEU A 102 -0.03 5.93 -4.02
N LEU A 103 1.16 5.84 -4.61
CA LEU A 103 2.30 5.12 -4.06
C LEU A 103 3.07 6.08 -3.15
N ASP A 104 3.31 5.65 -1.91
CA ASP A 104 3.91 6.48 -0.86
C ASP A 104 5.23 5.93 -0.33
N GLY A 105 5.76 4.86 -0.91
CA GLY A 105 7.00 4.24 -0.43
C GLY A 105 6.96 3.84 1.06
N GLY A 106 5.77 3.54 1.60
CA GLY A 106 5.59 3.16 3.00
C GLY A 106 5.59 4.32 4.02
N ASP A 107 5.75 5.57 3.60
CA ASP A 107 5.62 6.74 4.47
C ASP A 107 4.96 7.91 3.73
N PRO A 108 3.66 8.19 3.87
CA PRO A 108 2.96 9.24 3.12
C PRO A 108 3.38 10.68 3.50
N THR A 109 4.20 10.87 4.53
CA THR A 109 4.54 12.20 5.05
C THR A 109 5.81 12.79 4.43
N ARG A 110 6.70 11.94 3.88
CA ARG A 110 8.02 12.36 3.39
C ARG A 110 8.06 12.48 1.88
N ASP A 111 8.94 13.34 1.39
CA ASP A 111 9.29 13.38 -0.03
C ASP A 111 10.20 12.20 -0.40
N LYS A 112 10.02 11.68 -1.61
CA LYS A 112 10.85 10.62 -2.17
C LYS A 112 11.47 11.07 -3.47
N ALA A 113 12.71 10.68 -3.66
CA ALA A 113 13.37 10.71 -4.96
C ALA A 113 13.01 9.42 -5.72
N TRP A 114 12.07 9.50 -6.65
CA TRP A 114 11.68 8.34 -7.47
C TRP A 114 12.75 8.09 -8.53
N ARG A 115 13.33 6.89 -8.55
CA ARG A 115 14.51 6.55 -9.37
C ARG A 115 14.13 5.87 -10.68
N ALA A 116 13.15 4.97 -10.63
CA ALA A 116 12.70 4.22 -11.78
C ALA A 116 11.25 3.74 -11.60
N VAL A 117 10.62 3.41 -12.71
CA VAL A 117 9.28 2.82 -12.75
C VAL A 117 9.24 1.69 -13.77
N GLY A 118 8.39 0.71 -13.54
CA GLY A 118 8.18 -0.35 -14.52
C GLY A 118 6.84 -1.07 -14.39
N ALA A 119 6.44 -1.67 -15.51
CA ALA A 119 5.29 -2.53 -15.64
C ALA A 119 5.72 -3.82 -16.32
N THR A 120 5.46 -4.95 -15.66
CA THR A 120 5.78 -6.29 -16.16
C THR A 120 4.51 -6.94 -16.70
N PHE A 121 4.64 -7.56 -17.86
CA PHE A 121 3.56 -8.22 -18.56
C PHE A 121 3.90 -9.68 -18.81
N ALA A 122 2.89 -10.53 -18.71
CA ALA A 122 2.93 -11.87 -19.25
C ALA A 122 2.19 -11.90 -20.59
N GLN A 123 2.88 -12.38 -21.62
CA GLN A 123 2.22 -12.75 -22.86
C GLN A 123 1.43 -14.04 -22.61
N PRO A 124 0.15 -14.09 -23.02
CA PRO A 124 -0.68 -15.27 -22.82
C PRO A 124 -0.32 -16.42 -23.78
N ALA A 125 0.95 -16.68 -24.11
CA ALA A 125 1.33 -17.73 -25.05
C ALA A 125 0.67 -19.09 -24.70
N ASN A 126 0.03 -19.72 -25.70
CA ASN A 126 -0.92 -20.85 -25.66
C ASN A 126 -2.30 -20.63 -24.99
N ARG A 127 -2.58 -19.47 -24.40
CA ARG A 127 -3.90 -19.09 -23.85
C ARG A 127 -4.62 -17.99 -24.65
N GLY A 128 -3.90 -17.22 -25.48
CA GLY A 128 -4.44 -16.28 -26.46
C GLY A 128 -4.34 -16.78 -27.91
N LYS A 129 -4.62 -15.92 -28.90
CA LYS A 129 -4.53 -16.23 -30.34
C LYS A 129 -3.07 -16.20 -30.81
N SER A 130 -2.42 -17.36 -30.83
CA SER A 130 -0.97 -17.50 -31.07
C SER A 130 -0.50 -17.15 -32.48
N ASP A 131 -1.42 -17.11 -33.44
CA ASP A 131 -1.20 -16.70 -34.84
C ASP A 131 -1.50 -15.21 -35.09
N SER A 132 -1.84 -14.44 -34.04
CA SER A 132 -2.03 -13.00 -34.20
C SER A 132 -0.71 -12.29 -34.51
N VAL A 133 -0.74 -11.46 -35.55
CA VAL A 133 0.36 -10.59 -35.98
C VAL A 133 0.18 -9.15 -35.53
N ASP A 134 -0.90 -8.86 -34.81
CA ASP A 134 -1.26 -7.51 -34.40
C ASP A 134 -0.30 -6.99 -33.32
N SER A 135 0.10 -5.72 -33.46
CA SER A 135 0.95 -5.03 -32.50
C SER A 135 0.11 -4.26 -31.50
N VAL A 136 0.29 -4.55 -30.22
CA VAL A 136 -0.28 -3.76 -29.11
C VAL A 136 0.76 -2.73 -28.66
N THR A 137 0.35 -1.48 -28.55
CA THR A 137 1.19 -0.41 -28.01
C THR A 137 0.88 -0.24 -26.53
N ILE A 138 1.91 -0.26 -25.69
CA ILE A 138 1.82 -0.06 -24.24
C ILE A 138 2.61 1.17 -23.87
N ALA A 139 2.02 2.05 -23.08
CA ALA A 139 2.71 3.18 -22.46
C ALA A 139 2.64 3.08 -20.94
N LEU A 140 3.79 3.25 -20.30
CA LEU A 140 3.93 3.48 -18.87
C LEU A 140 4.04 4.98 -18.64
N GLU A 141 3.13 5.51 -17.85
CA GLU A 141 3.00 6.91 -17.53
C GLU A 141 3.04 7.09 -16.01
N TYR A 142 3.46 8.28 -15.56
CA TYR A 142 3.44 8.65 -14.16
C TYR A 142 2.86 10.04 -13.95
N SER A 143 2.37 10.27 -12.74
CA SER A 143 1.81 11.52 -12.27
C SER A 143 2.38 11.85 -10.88
N LEU A 144 2.68 13.13 -10.66
CA LEU A 144 3.13 13.67 -9.37
C LEU A 144 2.08 14.59 -8.72
N ASP A 145 0.94 14.80 -9.38
CA ASP A 145 -0.14 15.72 -9.01
C ASP A 145 -1.49 14.98 -8.96
N ASP A 146 -1.48 13.77 -8.40
CA ASP A 146 -2.67 12.94 -8.13
C ASP A 146 -3.55 12.66 -9.36
N GLY A 147 -2.92 12.61 -10.54
CA GLY A 147 -3.54 12.20 -11.79
C GLY A 147 -4.04 13.37 -12.64
N LEU A 148 -3.74 14.62 -12.26
CA LEU A 148 -4.08 15.81 -13.03
C LEU A 148 -3.25 15.89 -14.31
N THR A 149 -1.94 15.62 -14.23
CA THR A 149 -1.03 15.55 -15.39
C THR A 149 -0.31 14.22 -15.45
N TRP A 150 -0.07 13.75 -16.67
CA TRP A 150 0.57 12.45 -16.92
C TRP A 150 1.74 12.63 -17.87
N VAL A 151 2.88 12.06 -17.48
CA VAL A 151 4.10 12.06 -18.28
C VAL A 151 4.45 10.63 -18.66
N THR A 152 4.68 10.37 -19.95
CA THR A 152 5.11 9.05 -20.41
C THR A 152 6.55 8.78 -19.97
N ALA A 153 6.73 7.76 -19.13
CA ALA A 153 8.04 7.27 -18.71
C ALA A 153 8.65 6.36 -19.78
N ALA A 154 7.86 5.42 -20.31
CA ALA A 154 8.32 4.47 -21.33
C ALA A 154 7.16 4.03 -22.21
N SER A 155 7.47 3.61 -23.44
CA SER A 155 6.49 3.04 -24.36
C SER A 155 7.12 1.91 -25.17
N GLN A 156 6.35 0.87 -25.43
CA GLN A 156 6.80 -0.29 -26.18
C GLN A 156 5.67 -0.87 -27.05
N ASN A 157 6.03 -1.25 -28.27
CA ASN A 157 5.17 -2.07 -29.12
C ASN A 157 5.52 -3.55 -28.91
N THR A 158 4.50 -4.39 -28.79
CA THR A 158 4.65 -5.83 -28.55
C THR A 158 3.71 -6.64 -29.45
N THR A 159 4.15 -7.83 -29.85
CA THR A 159 3.39 -8.78 -30.68
C THR A 159 3.26 -10.12 -29.95
N ALA A 160 2.20 -10.88 -30.23
CA ALA A 160 1.79 -12.06 -29.47
C ALA A 160 2.84 -13.20 -29.40
N ALA A 161 3.84 -13.19 -30.29
CA ALA A 161 4.79 -14.28 -30.50
C ALA A 161 6.21 -14.04 -29.92
N ALA A 162 6.47 -12.89 -29.29
CA ALA A 162 7.84 -12.47 -28.98
C ALA A 162 8.46 -13.14 -27.73
N THR A 163 7.89 -12.93 -26.54
CA THR A 163 8.55 -13.27 -25.28
C THR A 163 7.51 -13.50 -24.18
N ARG A 164 7.58 -14.64 -23.47
CA ARG A 164 6.57 -15.03 -22.45
C ARG A 164 6.32 -13.96 -21.40
N THR A 165 7.35 -13.22 -21.03
CA THR A 165 7.25 -12.05 -20.17
C THR A 165 8.11 -10.93 -20.74
N PHE A 166 7.67 -9.69 -20.57
CA PHE A 166 8.46 -8.51 -20.90
C PHE A 166 8.15 -7.39 -19.91
N THR A 167 9.06 -6.43 -19.81
CA THR A 167 8.93 -5.28 -18.91
C THR A 167 9.11 -3.99 -19.67
N VAL A 168 8.14 -3.09 -19.53
CA VAL A 168 8.23 -1.69 -19.96
C VAL A 168 8.69 -0.90 -18.75
N GLN A 169 9.86 -0.29 -18.81
CA GLN A 169 10.45 0.43 -17.67
C GLN A 169 11.25 1.65 -18.12
N SER A 170 11.41 2.60 -17.21
CA SER A 170 12.33 3.73 -17.37
C SER A 170 12.98 4.08 -16.04
N ALA A 171 14.29 4.32 -16.07
CA ALA A 171 14.96 5.13 -15.07
C ALA A 171 14.70 6.61 -15.37
N PHE A 172 14.52 7.43 -14.35
CA PHE A 172 14.31 8.87 -14.53
C PHE A 172 15.64 9.59 -14.73
N ALA A 173 15.82 10.21 -15.90
CA ALA A 173 17.00 11.03 -16.18
C ALA A 173 17.04 12.29 -15.29
N THR A 174 15.88 12.90 -15.05
CA THR A 174 15.68 13.93 -14.03
C THR A 174 14.79 13.32 -12.96
N ILE A 175 15.34 13.14 -11.77
CA ILE A 175 14.70 12.41 -10.67
C ILE A 175 13.59 13.28 -10.09
N PRO A 176 12.31 12.88 -10.21
CA PRO A 176 11.23 13.64 -9.60
C PRO A 176 11.22 13.43 -8.09
N SER A 177 11.02 14.53 -7.37
CA SER A 177 10.84 14.55 -5.92
C SER A 177 9.37 14.81 -5.59
N ALA A 178 8.70 13.85 -4.96
CA ALA A 178 7.31 13.99 -4.52
C ALA A 178 6.96 13.01 -3.40
N ARG A 179 5.95 13.35 -2.57
CA ARG A 179 5.42 12.43 -1.55
C ARG A 179 4.69 11.24 -2.15
N HIS A 180 3.95 11.47 -3.22
CA HIS A 180 3.17 10.44 -3.89
C HIS A 180 3.58 10.32 -5.34
N LEU A 181 3.48 9.10 -5.85
CA LEU A 181 3.59 8.78 -7.26
C LEU A 181 2.36 8.00 -7.67
N GLN A 182 1.74 8.37 -8.78
CA GLN A 182 0.72 7.55 -9.41
C GLN A 182 1.25 7.01 -10.73
N LEU A 183 1.00 5.73 -11.00
CA LEU A 183 1.38 5.07 -12.24
C LEU A 183 0.15 4.75 -13.06
N ARG A 184 0.25 4.95 -14.37
CA ARG A 184 -0.76 4.53 -15.33
C ARG A 184 -0.11 3.70 -16.41
N VAL A 185 -0.73 2.57 -16.69
CA VAL A 185 -0.38 1.70 -17.81
C VAL A 185 -1.52 1.80 -18.80
N SER A 186 -1.26 2.41 -19.95
CA SER A 186 -2.22 2.50 -21.05
C SER A 186 -1.84 1.57 -22.19
N TRP A 187 -2.84 1.06 -22.88
CA TRP A 187 -2.67 0.19 -24.03
C TRP A 187 -3.63 0.56 -25.15
N THR A 188 -3.19 0.35 -26.39
CA THR A 188 -3.97 0.64 -27.59
C THR A 188 -3.71 -0.43 -28.67
N SER A 189 -4.52 -0.41 -29.73
CA SER A 189 -4.42 -1.32 -30.86
C SER A 189 -4.74 -2.78 -30.50
N ILE A 190 -5.67 -2.99 -29.56
CA ILE A 190 -6.21 -4.32 -29.27
C ILE A 190 -7.25 -4.68 -30.33
N THR A 191 -6.97 -5.71 -31.11
CA THR A 191 -7.94 -6.29 -32.04
C THR A 191 -8.40 -7.66 -31.56
N ASP A 192 -7.45 -8.57 -31.30
CA ASP A 192 -7.74 -9.98 -31.03
C ASP A 192 -6.88 -10.60 -29.90
N TRP A 193 -5.97 -9.84 -29.30
CA TRP A 193 -5.18 -10.26 -28.15
C TRP A 193 -4.72 -9.05 -27.31
N ALA A 194 -4.39 -9.28 -26.03
CA ALA A 194 -3.75 -8.30 -25.16
C ALA A 194 -2.82 -9.02 -24.15
N PRO A 195 -1.67 -8.43 -23.79
CA PRO A 195 -0.82 -8.94 -22.73
C PRO A 195 -1.45 -8.73 -21.35
N VAL A 196 -1.15 -9.61 -20.41
CA VAL A 196 -1.65 -9.53 -19.03
C VAL A 196 -0.67 -8.73 -18.19
N LEU A 197 -1.13 -7.63 -17.58
CA LEU A 197 -0.36 -6.88 -16.60
C LEU A 197 -0.19 -7.74 -15.33
N THR A 198 1.04 -8.07 -14.97
CA THR A 198 1.33 -8.95 -13.81
C THR A 198 1.91 -8.20 -12.63
N ALA A 199 2.65 -7.11 -12.88
CA ALA A 199 3.23 -6.30 -11.82
C ALA A 199 3.42 -4.87 -12.29
N VAL A 200 3.34 -3.94 -11.33
CA VAL A 200 3.72 -2.54 -11.48
C VAL A 200 4.57 -2.19 -10.28
N TRP A 201 5.67 -1.49 -10.51
CA TRP A 201 6.64 -1.15 -9.47
C TRP A 201 7.24 0.24 -9.69
N ALA A 202 7.74 0.80 -8.61
CA ALA A 202 8.53 2.03 -8.59
C ALA A 202 9.69 1.85 -7.62
N GLU A 203 10.86 2.35 -7.99
CA GLU A 203 12.04 2.44 -7.13
C GLU A 203 12.14 3.85 -6.59
N TYR A 204 12.47 3.98 -5.31
CA TYR A 204 12.60 5.27 -4.65
C TYR A 204 13.70 5.25 -3.60
N GLU A 205 14.16 6.45 -3.27
CA GLU A 205 14.98 6.72 -2.10
C GLU A 205 14.25 7.75 -1.24
N THR A 206 14.22 7.54 0.07
CA THR A 206 13.68 8.53 1.01
C THR A 206 14.62 9.71 1.03
N LEU A 207 14.14 10.89 0.67
CA LEU A 207 14.89 12.11 0.94
C LEU A 207 14.79 12.35 2.44
N ASP A 208 15.93 12.41 3.12
CA ASP A 208 16.01 12.68 4.55
C ASP A 208 15.73 14.16 4.81
N ASN A 209 14.51 14.56 4.43
CA ASN A 209 13.90 15.85 4.70
C ASN A 209 13.00 15.70 5.92
N ALA A 210 13.50 15.07 6.99
CA ALA A 210 12.92 15.37 8.29
C ALA A 210 12.96 16.91 8.40
N PRO A 211 11.87 17.60 8.77
CA PRO A 211 12.00 19.01 9.12
C PRO A 211 13.14 19.09 10.11
N ASN A 212 14.10 20.00 9.91
CA ASN A 212 15.24 20.19 10.82
C ASN A 212 14.68 20.49 12.21
N ARG A 213 14.41 19.44 12.99
CA ARG A 213 14.01 19.53 14.38
C ARG A 213 15.28 19.84 15.12
N ARG A 214 15.25 20.90 15.93
CA ARG A 214 16.38 21.20 16.78
C ARG A 214 16.61 19.99 17.69
N ARG A 215 17.87 19.58 17.75
CA ARG A 215 18.34 18.52 18.62
C ARG A 215 19.30 19.12 19.62
N TRP A 216 19.16 18.68 20.86
CA TRP A 216 20.06 19.06 21.93
C TRP A 216 20.66 17.80 22.52
N GLU A 217 21.97 17.74 22.56
CA GLU A 217 22.72 16.72 23.29
C GLU A 217 23.19 17.37 24.59
N LEU A 218 22.78 16.80 25.71
CA LEU A 218 23.11 17.37 27.02
C LEU A 218 23.37 16.28 28.05
N THR A 219 24.16 16.63 29.05
CA THR A 219 24.41 15.77 30.22
C THR A 219 23.71 16.38 31.42
N VAL A 220 22.72 15.66 31.96
CA VAL A 220 22.02 16.03 33.20
C VAL A 220 22.85 15.56 34.38
N ASP A 221 23.20 16.49 35.26
CA ASP A 221 23.71 16.18 36.59
C ASP A 221 22.55 15.71 37.48
N ALA A 222 22.52 14.40 37.74
CA ALA A 222 21.54 13.75 38.58
C ALA A 222 22.12 13.44 39.97
N GLY A 223 22.99 14.29 40.50
CA GLY A 223 23.49 14.23 41.87
C GLY A 223 22.42 14.56 42.93
N ASP A 224 22.65 14.05 44.13
CA ASP A 224 21.88 14.40 45.33
C ASP A 224 22.20 15.84 45.78
N ARG A 225 21.17 16.59 46.20
CA ARG A 225 21.33 17.94 46.79
C ARG A 225 22.00 18.96 45.87
N ASN A 226 21.78 18.87 44.56
CA ASN A 226 22.19 19.92 43.64
C ASN A 226 21.53 21.25 44.04
N VAL A 227 22.32 22.34 44.03
CA VAL A 227 21.82 23.67 44.35
C VAL A 227 21.03 24.16 43.14
N ARG A 228 19.74 24.46 43.35
CA ARG A 228 18.88 25.05 42.33
C ARG A 228 19.21 26.53 42.16
N ARG A 229 18.73 27.11 41.06
CA ARG A 229 18.96 28.52 40.73
C ARG A 229 18.40 29.50 41.77
N ASP A 230 17.38 29.10 42.52
CA ASP A 230 16.82 29.85 43.66
C ASP A 230 17.68 29.79 44.93
N GLY A 231 18.87 29.16 44.86
CA GLY A 231 19.79 28.97 45.98
C GLY A 231 19.37 27.87 46.95
N GLN A 232 18.23 27.21 46.73
CA GLN A 232 17.75 26.12 47.57
C GLN A 232 18.32 24.79 47.09
N LEU A 233 18.51 23.84 48.01
CA LEU A 233 18.81 22.47 47.62
C LEU A 233 17.60 21.88 46.88
N ASP A 234 17.89 21.09 45.86
CA ASP A 234 16.89 20.26 45.18
C ASP A 234 16.30 19.25 46.18
N ASN A 235 14.97 19.14 46.19
CA ASN A 235 14.26 18.22 47.05
C ASN A 235 14.23 16.79 46.49
N GLN A 236 14.59 16.60 45.22
CA GLN A 236 14.71 15.29 44.60
C GLN A 236 16.09 14.67 44.84
N THR A 237 16.10 13.37 45.16
CA THR A 237 17.33 12.59 45.14
C THR A 237 17.76 12.30 43.71
N GLY A 238 19.04 12.01 43.51
CA GLY A 238 19.58 11.63 42.21
C GLY A 238 18.84 10.46 41.58
N ARG A 239 18.48 9.46 42.40
CA ARG A 239 17.69 8.32 41.95
C ARG A 239 16.29 8.73 41.49
N GLN A 240 15.63 9.67 42.15
CA GLN A 240 14.32 10.18 41.73
C GLN A 240 14.39 10.91 40.38
N LYS A 241 15.48 11.66 40.14
CA LYS A 241 15.70 12.35 38.85
C LYS A 241 15.92 11.37 37.70
N ILE A 242 16.79 10.37 37.92
CA ILE A 242 17.08 9.32 36.94
C ILE A 242 15.79 8.57 36.56
N VAL A 243 15.00 8.14 37.56
CA VAL A 243 13.72 7.46 37.33
C VAL A 243 12.77 8.35 36.52
N ALA A 244 12.65 9.64 36.86
CA ALA A 244 11.78 10.55 36.11
C ALA A 244 12.20 10.71 34.63
N LEU A 245 13.50 10.72 34.33
CA LEU A 245 14.00 10.79 32.95
C LEU A 245 13.73 9.50 32.17
N TRP A 246 13.97 8.34 32.79
CA TRP A 246 13.65 7.04 32.19
C TRP A 246 12.14 6.87 31.97
N ASP A 247 11.31 7.22 32.95
CA ASP A 247 9.85 7.17 32.84
C ASP A 247 9.36 8.09 31.69
N ALA A 248 9.92 9.29 31.56
CA ALA A 248 9.58 10.21 30.48
C ALA A 248 10.00 9.70 29.10
N TRP A 249 11.16 9.06 29.00
CA TRP A 249 11.64 8.41 27.77
C TRP A 249 10.76 7.23 27.38
N GLU A 250 10.47 6.32 28.33
CA GLU A 250 9.67 5.11 28.10
C GLU A 250 8.22 5.45 27.72
N ALA A 251 7.61 6.44 28.39
CA ALA A 251 6.27 6.94 28.08
C ALA A 251 6.21 7.80 26.80
N ARG A 252 7.36 8.11 26.18
CA ARG A 252 7.50 9.10 25.09
C ARG A 252 6.80 10.42 25.42
N ALA A 253 6.93 10.87 26.67
CA ALA A 253 6.29 12.09 27.15
C ALA A 253 6.80 13.33 26.41
N THR A 254 5.93 14.31 26.21
CA THR A 254 6.34 15.64 25.77
C THR A 254 6.75 16.45 27.00
N LEU A 255 7.99 16.93 27.00
CA LEU A 255 8.60 17.72 28.06
C LEU A 255 8.75 19.17 27.63
N ILE A 256 8.87 20.06 28.61
CA ILE A 256 9.26 21.45 28.38
C ILE A 256 10.76 21.57 28.66
N PHE A 257 11.52 21.94 27.63
CA PHE A 257 12.92 22.28 27.73
C PHE A 257 13.06 23.80 27.68
N ARG A 258 13.48 24.40 28.80
CA ARG A 258 13.71 25.83 28.90
C ARG A 258 15.20 26.10 28.68
N ASP A 259 15.51 26.79 27.59
CA ASP A 259 16.86 27.30 27.34
C ASP A 259 17.09 28.58 28.17
N VAL A 260 18.05 28.52 29.08
CA VAL A 260 18.35 29.56 30.07
C VAL A 260 19.64 30.32 29.78
N ASP A 261 20.37 29.96 28.72
CA ASP A 261 21.67 30.59 28.43
C ASP A 261 21.51 32.03 27.91
N ASN A 262 20.29 32.42 27.54
CA ASN A 262 19.93 33.75 27.06
C ASN A 262 18.96 34.45 28.03
N ASP A 263 19.41 34.65 29.27
CA ASP A 263 18.66 35.13 30.45
C ASP A 263 17.76 36.37 30.29
N THR A 264 17.82 37.08 29.16
CA THR A 264 16.94 38.21 28.85
C THR A 264 15.67 37.81 28.07
N ASP A 265 15.62 36.61 27.49
CA ASP A 265 14.45 36.05 26.79
C ASP A 265 14.49 34.50 26.80
N PRO A 266 14.11 33.85 27.92
CA PRO A 266 14.12 32.38 28.00
C PRO A 266 13.09 31.77 27.06
N VAL A 267 13.53 30.83 26.22
CA VAL A 267 12.68 30.15 25.24
C VAL A 267 12.32 28.76 25.74
N ASP A 268 11.03 28.46 25.79
CA ASP A 268 10.49 27.13 26.10
C ASP A 268 10.27 26.33 24.80
N TYR A 269 10.93 25.19 24.69
CA TYR A 269 10.76 24.22 23.61
C TYR A 269 9.95 23.03 24.10
N ARG A 270 9.03 22.54 23.25
CA ARG A 270 8.37 21.25 23.48
C ARG A 270 9.24 20.16 22.89
N VAL A 271 9.76 19.29 23.73
CA VAL A 271 10.73 18.27 23.33
C VAL A 271 10.30 16.88 23.78
N ARG A 272 11.01 15.88 23.28
CA ARG A 272 10.95 14.49 23.76
C ARG A 272 12.37 13.93 23.80
N ILE A 273 12.62 13.04 24.74
CA ILE A 273 13.88 12.31 24.83
C ILE A 273 13.88 11.23 23.73
N GLU A 274 14.83 11.28 22.80
CA GLU A 274 15.04 10.27 21.77
C GLU A 274 16.01 9.19 22.25
N GLU A 275 17.05 9.60 22.96
CA GLU A 275 18.11 8.73 23.48
C GLU A 275 18.45 9.12 24.91
N ILE A 276 18.77 8.11 25.74
CA ILE A 276 19.15 8.26 27.14
C ILE A 276 20.23 7.22 27.46
N ASP A 277 21.32 7.69 28.07
CA ASP A 277 22.41 6.85 28.58
C ASP A 277 22.77 7.26 30.00
N GLU A 278 22.96 6.29 30.88
CA GLU A 278 23.20 6.52 32.30
C GLU A 278 24.63 6.10 32.67
N SER A 279 25.44 7.07 33.10
CA SER A 279 26.76 6.82 33.66
C SER A 279 26.74 7.00 35.17
N VAL A 280 26.95 5.91 35.90
CA VAL A 280 27.03 5.91 37.37
C VAL A 280 28.46 5.58 37.79
N THR A 281 29.16 6.55 38.37
CA THR A 281 30.41 6.26 39.10
C THR A 281 30.09 5.46 40.35
N LYS A 282 30.75 4.31 40.52
CA LYS A 282 30.57 3.42 41.67
C LYS A 282 30.83 4.20 42.98
N PRO A 283 29.84 4.37 43.87
CA PRO A 283 30.04 5.12 45.10
C PRO A 283 31.06 4.45 46.01
N SER A 284 32.00 5.22 46.58
CA SER A 284 32.86 4.74 47.68
C SER A 284 32.09 4.58 48.99
N ASP A 285 30.97 5.30 49.13
CA ASP A 285 30.04 5.21 50.26
C ASP A 285 28.65 4.79 49.76
N ALA A 286 28.16 3.63 50.23
CA ALA A 286 26.98 2.91 49.73
C ALA A 286 25.61 3.64 49.87
N ALA A 287 25.58 4.94 50.16
CA ALA A 287 24.36 5.71 50.42
C ALA A 287 24.30 7.08 49.72
N ARG A 288 25.26 7.44 48.85
CA ARG A 288 25.27 8.72 48.13
C ARG A 288 25.58 8.50 46.65
N TRP A 289 24.68 8.94 45.77
CA TRP A 289 24.86 8.89 44.32
C TRP A 289 25.55 10.18 43.85
N GLY A 290 26.71 10.46 44.45
CA GLY A 290 27.30 11.81 44.46
C GLY A 290 27.69 12.39 43.10
N GLU A 291 27.71 11.57 42.03
CA GLU A 291 28.18 11.98 40.70
C GLU A 291 27.42 11.27 39.56
N SER A 292 26.14 10.91 39.75
CA SER A 292 25.36 10.32 38.66
C SER A 292 25.14 11.31 37.54
N ARG A 293 25.47 10.92 36.30
CA ARG A 293 25.23 11.73 35.09
C ARG A 293 24.40 10.94 34.09
N VAL A 294 23.43 11.61 33.49
CA VAL A 294 22.57 11.04 32.45
C VAL A 294 22.77 11.84 31.18
N ALA A 295 23.33 11.22 30.14
CA ALA A 295 23.37 11.81 28.81
C ALA A 295 22.01 11.62 28.14
N ILE A 296 21.45 12.69 27.58
CA ILE A 296 20.18 12.63 26.85
C ILE A 296 20.27 13.38 25.53
N THR A 297 19.56 12.86 24.54
CA THR A 297 19.30 13.53 23.26
C THR A 297 17.84 13.96 23.23
N LEU A 298 17.59 15.26 23.15
CA LEU A 298 16.27 15.84 23.03
C LEU A 298 15.98 16.20 21.57
N ALA A 299 14.74 15.95 21.12
CA ALA A 299 14.25 16.44 19.84
C ALA A 299 12.96 17.25 20.02
N GLU A 300 12.88 18.37 19.30
CA GLU A 300 11.69 19.20 19.21
C GLU A 300 10.50 18.43 18.61
N VAL A 301 9.30 18.62 19.20
CA VAL A 301 8.05 17.91 18.84
C VAL A 301 7.06 18.81 18.15
#